data_AF-A0A932Q4A6-F1
#
_entry.id   AF-A0A932Q4A6-F1
#
_cell.length_a   1.000
_cell.length_b   1.000
_cell.length_c   1.000
_cell.angle_alpha   90.00
_cell.angle_beta   90.00
_cell.angle_gamma   90.00
#
_symmetry.space_group_name_H-M   'P 1'
#
loop_
_entity.id
_entity.type
_entity.pdbx_description
1 polymer ?
#
loop_
_entity_poly.entity_id
_entity_poly.type
_entity_poly.pdbx_seq_one_letter_code
_entity_poly.pdbx_strand_id
1 'polypeptide(L)'
;MKSVTEFPSYILVKGIAAKAALVAEGKTPEEIQVSLGTTFKFEGDRLKYFFNALDVAAQNTGFSRLVVKSLSEGESAPTKAVKVEELYYIPEFLILAPPQQPARDSRGRPNRGGGGGSRGGRGDNGPKGTPWGLSPEQKAAKKGGGKKTAGA
;
A
#
# COMPACT_ATOMS: atom_id res chain seq x y z
N MET A 1 -14.41 -23.10 7.56
CA MET A 1 -14.71 -22.56 6.22
C MET A 1 -14.01 -23.42 5.19
N LYS A 2 -14.70 -23.88 4.15
CA LYS A 2 -14.06 -24.64 3.07
C LYS A 2 -13.74 -23.72 1.90
N SER A 3 -12.51 -23.79 1.40
CA SER A 3 -12.13 -23.08 0.18
C SER A 3 -12.68 -23.82 -1.02
N VAL A 4 -13.44 -23.12 -1.86
CA VAL A 4 -14.00 -23.67 -3.11
C VAL A 4 -13.01 -23.41 -4.25
N THR A 5 -12.56 -22.18 -4.40
CA THR A 5 -11.59 -21.79 -5.42
C THR A 5 -10.85 -20.53 -5.02
N GLU A 6 -9.71 -20.26 -5.66
CA GLU A 6 -8.93 -19.04 -5.47
C GLU A 6 -8.51 -18.46 -6.82
N PHE A 7 -8.50 -17.13 -6.88
CA PHE A 7 -8.09 -16.37 -8.05
C PHE A 7 -6.95 -15.43 -7.67
N PRO A 8 -5.74 -15.63 -8.23
CA PRO A 8 -4.65 -14.69 -8.04
C PRO A 8 -4.99 -13.30 -8.59
N SER A 9 -4.51 -12.25 -7.93
CA SER A 9 -4.73 -10.85 -8.34
C SER A 9 -4.34 -10.57 -9.79
N TYR A 10 -3.23 -11.14 -10.27
CA TYR A 10 -2.77 -10.92 -11.66
C TYR A 10 -3.75 -11.46 -12.71
N ILE A 11 -4.53 -12.51 -12.40
CA ILE A 11 -5.58 -13.00 -13.30
C ILE A 11 -6.79 -12.08 -13.23
N LEU A 12 -7.17 -11.65 -12.03
CA LEU A 12 -8.33 -10.78 -11.81
C LEU A 12 -8.15 -9.42 -12.47
N VAL A 13 -6.96 -8.80 -12.36
CA VAL A 13 -6.66 -7.53 -13.02
C VAL A 13 -6.79 -7.66 -14.56
N LYS A 14 -6.27 -8.75 -15.14
CA LYS A 14 -6.43 -9.03 -16.57
C LYS A 14 -7.90 -9.27 -16.95
N GLY A 15 -8.64 -10.00 -16.10
CA GLY A 15 -10.06 -10.26 -16.31
C GLY A 15 -10.92 -9.01 -16.23
N ILE A 16 -10.62 -8.08 -15.32
CA ILE A 16 -11.29 -6.78 -15.22
C ILE A 16 -11.04 -5.96 -16.49
N ALA A 17 -9.79 -5.90 -16.94
CA ALA A 17 -9.44 -5.20 -18.18
C ALA A 17 -10.13 -5.81 -19.40
N ALA A 18 -10.15 -7.15 -19.51
CA ALA A 18 -10.85 -7.86 -20.57
C ALA A 18 -12.36 -7.65 -20.52
N LYS A 19 -12.98 -7.72 -19.33
CA LYS A 19 -14.41 -7.43 -19.13
C LYS A 19 -14.73 -6.00 -19.57
N ALA A 20 -13.93 -5.02 -19.16
CA ALA A 20 -14.11 -3.63 -19.55
C ALA A 20 -13.99 -3.42 -21.07
N ALA A 21 -13.02 -4.09 -21.73
CA ALA A 21 -12.87 -4.04 -23.18
C ALA A 21 -14.09 -4.63 -23.90
N LEU A 22 -14.57 -5.80 -23.46
CA LEU A 22 -15.74 -6.45 -24.06
C LEU A 22 -17.04 -5.68 -23.84
N VAL A 23 -17.18 -5.01 -22.68
CA VAL A 23 -18.29 -4.07 -22.43
C VAL A 23 -18.19 -2.85 -23.33
N ALA A 24 -16.99 -2.30 -23.54
CA ALA A 24 -16.78 -1.18 -24.45
C ALA A 24 -17.04 -1.55 -25.92
N GLU A 25 -16.83 -2.81 -26.30
CA GLU A 25 -17.23 -3.37 -27.60
C GLU A 25 -18.75 -3.54 -27.75
N GLY A 26 -19.53 -3.35 -26.68
CA GLY A 26 -20.99 -3.46 -26.70
C GLY A 26 -21.52 -4.91 -26.66
N LYS A 27 -20.69 -5.87 -26.22
CA LYS A 27 -21.10 -7.28 -26.10
C LYS A 27 -22.10 -7.48 -24.97
N THR A 28 -22.95 -8.49 -25.12
CA THR A 28 -23.91 -8.85 -24.07
C THR A 28 -23.21 -9.52 -22.89
N PRO A 29 -23.80 -9.52 -21.68
CA PRO A 29 -23.21 -10.17 -20.51
C PRO A 29 -22.89 -11.65 -20.71
N GLU A 30 -23.72 -12.36 -21.47
CA GLU A 30 -23.57 -13.78 -21.79
C GLU A 30 -22.35 -14.01 -22.71
N GLU A 31 -22.20 -13.18 -23.74
CA GLU A 31 -21.03 -13.21 -24.64
C GLU A 31 -19.73 -12.85 -23.93
N ILE A 32 -19.79 -11.89 -22.99
CA ILE A 32 -18.65 -11.52 -22.16
C ILE A 32 -18.24 -12.72 -21.30
N GLN A 33 -19.19 -13.39 -20.67
CA GLN A 33 -18.91 -14.56 -19.83
C GLN A 33 -18.28 -15.69 -20.65
N VAL A 34 -18.80 -15.97 -21.85
CA VAL A 34 -18.21 -16.96 -22.77
C VAL A 34 -16.80 -16.56 -23.21
N SER A 35 -16.59 -15.30 -23.59
CA SER A 35 -15.28 -14.78 -24.02
C SER A 35 -14.23 -14.83 -22.91
N LEU A 36 -14.63 -14.55 -21.67
CA LEU A 36 -13.76 -14.67 -20.51
C LEU A 36 -13.46 -16.15 -20.20
N GLY A 37 -14.47 -17.02 -20.30
CA GLY A 37 -14.30 -18.47 -20.13
C GLY A 37 -13.28 -19.06 -21.10
N THR A 38 -13.34 -18.70 -22.38
CA THR A 38 -12.37 -19.15 -23.38
C THR A 38 -10.97 -18.56 -23.16
N THR A 39 -10.88 -17.27 -22.84
CA THR A 39 -9.60 -16.58 -22.61
C THR A 39 -8.83 -17.16 -21.42
N PHE A 40 -9.53 -17.38 -20.30
CA PHE A 40 -8.93 -17.84 -19.05
C PHE A 40 -9.03 -19.35 -18.85
N LYS A 41 -9.65 -20.07 -19.78
CA LYS A 41 -9.90 -21.52 -19.74
C LYS A 41 -10.65 -21.95 -18.47
N PHE A 42 -11.68 -21.17 -18.13
CA PHE A 42 -12.56 -21.47 -17.00
C PHE A 42 -13.92 -21.93 -17.53
N GLU A 43 -14.44 -22.98 -16.91
CA GLU A 43 -15.69 -23.63 -17.32
C GLU A 43 -16.58 -23.87 -16.08
N GLY A 44 -17.89 -24.03 -16.33
CA GLY A 44 -18.89 -24.35 -15.32
C GLY A 44 -18.88 -23.40 -14.11
N ASP A 45 -18.91 -23.97 -12.91
CA ASP A 45 -18.95 -23.23 -11.65
C ASP A 45 -17.74 -22.32 -11.47
N ARG A 46 -16.56 -22.74 -11.93
CA ARG A 46 -15.35 -21.92 -11.82
C ARG A 46 -15.45 -20.64 -12.63
N LEU A 47 -16.08 -20.68 -13.81
CA LEU A 47 -16.35 -19.49 -14.62
C LEU A 47 -17.34 -18.56 -13.91
N LYS A 48 -18.41 -19.12 -13.32
CA LYS A 48 -19.38 -18.35 -12.54
C LYS A 48 -18.69 -17.64 -11.37
N TYR A 49 -17.87 -18.36 -10.60
CA TYR A 49 -17.11 -17.79 -9.49
C TYR A 49 -16.10 -16.74 -9.95
N PHE A 50 -15.44 -16.97 -11.09
CA PHE A 50 -14.51 -16.00 -11.65
C PHE A 50 -15.24 -14.70 -12.04
N PHE A 51 -16.39 -14.81 -12.71
CA PHE A 51 -17.17 -13.66 -13.14
C PHE A 51 -17.61 -12.79 -11.95
N ASN A 52 -18.13 -13.43 -10.90
CA ASN A 52 -18.49 -12.74 -9.65
C ASN A 52 -17.25 -12.17 -8.93
N ALA A 53 -16.12 -12.88 -8.97
CA ALA A 53 -14.88 -12.41 -8.37
C ALA A 53 -14.34 -11.15 -9.06
N LEU A 54 -14.59 -10.95 -10.36
CA LEU A 54 -14.21 -9.72 -11.06
C LEU A 54 -14.92 -8.50 -10.51
N ASP A 55 -16.20 -8.63 -10.17
CA ASP A 55 -16.99 -7.52 -9.60
C ASP A 55 -16.52 -7.16 -8.19
N VAL A 56 -16.22 -8.17 -7.36
CA VAL A 56 -15.64 -7.97 -6.03
C VAL A 56 -14.24 -7.38 -6.13
N ALA A 57 -13.43 -7.86 -7.07
CA ALA A 57 -12.07 -7.38 -7.31
C ALA A 57 -12.04 -5.95 -7.88
N ALA A 58 -13.04 -5.52 -8.64
CA ALA A 58 -13.12 -4.15 -9.14
C ALA A 58 -13.33 -3.12 -8.01
N GLN A 59 -13.95 -3.53 -6.90
CA GLN A 59 -14.23 -2.68 -5.75
C GLN A 59 -13.08 -2.67 -4.71
N ASN A 60 -12.13 -3.59 -4.82
CA ASN A 60 -11.05 -3.78 -3.86
C ASN A 60 -9.70 -3.62 -4.54
N THR A 61 -8.72 -2.97 -3.92
CA THR A 61 -7.37 -2.79 -4.50
C THR A 61 -6.29 -3.24 -3.53
N GLY A 62 -5.16 -3.75 -4.03
CA GLY A 62 -3.99 -4.10 -3.20
C GLY A 62 -4.06 -5.45 -2.49
N PHE A 63 -4.91 -6.37 -2.96
CA PHE A 63 -4.97 -7.75 -2.49
C PHE A 63 -4.03 -8.65 -3.31
N SER A 64 -3.55 -9.76 -2.73
CA SER A 64 -2.69 -10.74 -3.41
C SER A 64 -3.51 -11.78 -4.18
N ARG A 65 -4.61 -12.25 -3.59
CA ARG A 65 -5.56 -13.19 -4.18
C ARG A 65 -6.96 -12.96 -3.61
N LEU A 66 -7.96 -13.43 -4.34
CA LEU A 66 -9.33 -13.51 -3.88
C LEU A 66 -9.68 -14.97 -3.67
N VAL A 67 -10.11 -15.33 -2.46
CA VAL A 67 -10.48 -16.69 -2.08
C VAL A 67 -12.00 -16.79 -1.97
N VAL A 68 -12.58 -17.78 -2.63
CA VAL A 68 -14.01 -18.09 -2.57
C VAL A 68 -14.20 -19.21 -1.56
N LYS A 69 -14.99 -18.97 -0.51
CA LYS A 69 -15.25 -19.94 0.56
C LYS A 69 -16.74 -20.19 0.74
N SER A 70 -17.09 -21.43 1.12
CA SER A 70 -18.40 -21.76 1.66
C SER A 70 -18.32 -21.80 3.20
N LEU A 71 -19.37 -21.29 3.85
CA LEU A 71 -19.54 -21.39 5.31
C LEU A 71 -20.35 -22.63 5.65
N SER A 72 -19.93 -23.35 6.69
CA SER A 72 -20.79 -24.31 7.39
C SER A 72 -21.60 -23.60 8.47
N GLU A 73 -22.73 -24.20 8.85
CA GLU A 73 -23.58 -23.69 9.94
C GLU A 73 -22.74 -23.47 11.23
N GLY A 74 -22.79 -22.25 11.77
CA GLY A 74 -22.05 -21.86 12.98
C GLY A 74 -20.73 -21.09 12.75
N GLU A 75 -20.29 -20.87 11.51
CA GLU A 75 -19.09 -20.08 11.22
C GLU A 75 -19.40 -18.63 10.85
N SER A 76 -18.68 -17.66 11.43
CA SER A 76 -18.84 -16.23 11.12
C SER A 76 -17.98 -15.81 9.91
N ALA A 77 -18.58 -15.10 8.96
CA ALA A 77 -17.86 -14.57 7.79
C ALA A 77 -16.73 -13.59 8.19
N PRO A 78 -15.58 -13.59 7.48
CA PRO A 78 -14.53 -12.61 7.71
C PRO A 78 -15.00 -11.18 7.41
N THR A 79 -14.46 -10.18 8.11
CA THR A 79 -14.92 -8.78 8.05
C THR A 79 -14.92 -8.16 6.64
N LYS A 80 -13.99 -8.60 5.77
CA LYS A 80 -13.88 -8.12 4.38
C LYS A 80 -14.53 -9.04 3.35
N ALA A 81 -15.29 -10.03 3.79
CA ALA A 81 -15.94 -10.97 2.89
C ALA A 81 -17.15 -10.34 2.23
N VAL A 82 -17.23 -10.46 0.91
CA VAL A 82 -18.44 -10.12 0.14
C VAL A 82 -19.24 -11.39 -0.08
N LYS A 83 -20.47 -11.44 0.43
CA LYS A 83 -21.38 -12.56 0.19
C LYS A 83 -22.02 -12.41 -1.17
N VAL A 84 -21.81 -13.39 -2.05
CA VAL A 84 -22.49 -13.50 -3.35
C VAL A 84 -23.14 -14.87 -3.39
N GLU A 85 -24.47 -14.89 -3.47
CA GLU A 85 -25.28 -16.11 -3.33
C GLU A 85 -24.99 -16.83 -2.00
N GLU A 86 -24.45 -18.04 -2.06
CA GLU A 86 -24.10 -18.88 -0.91
C GLU A 86 -22.60 -18.85 -0.57
N LEU A 87 -21.81 -18.13 -1.36
CA LEU A 87 -20.36 -18.10 -1.28
C LEU A 87 -19.83 -16.75 -0.79
N TYR A 88 -18.69 -16.82 -0.12
CA TYR A 88 -18.00 -15.67 0.46
C TYR A 88 -16.71 -15.41 -0.30
N TYR A 89 -16.61 -14.22 -0.86
CA TYR A 89 -15.48 -13.73 -1.64
C TYR A 89 -14.60 -12.90 -0.72
N ILE A 90 -13.42 -13.42 -0.39
CA ILE A 90 -12.53 -12.83 0.61
C ILE A 90 -11.25 -12.35 -0.09
N PRO A 91 -11.05 -11.03 -0.22
CA PRO A 91 -9.78 -10.49 -0.68
C PRO A 91 -8.71 -10.68 0.40
N GLU A 92 -7.66 -11.45 0.10
CA GLU A 92 -6.52 -11.62 0.99
C GLU A 92 -5.46 -10.55 0.68
N PHE A 93 -5.09 -9.78 1.69
CA PHE A 93 -4.07 -8.74 1.59
C PHE A 93 -2.76 -9.27 2.14
N LEU A 94 -1.65 -8.98 1.45
CA LEU A 94 -0.33 -9.20 2.02
C LEU A 94 -0.14 -8.20 3.17
N ILE A 95 -0.28 -8.66 4.40
CA ILE A 95 0.15 -7.91 5.57
C ILE A 95 1.67 -8.05 5.62
N LEU A 96 2.39 -7.13 4.98
CA LEU A 96 3.81 -6.96 5.23
C LEU A 96 3.94 -6.49 6.67
N ALA A 97 4.49 -7.33 7.54
CA ALA A 97 4.84 -6.91 8.89
C ALA A 97 5.71 -5.65 8.77
N PRO A 98 5.38 -4.56 9.49
CA PRO A 98 6.21 -3.37 9.45
C PRO A 98 7.64 -3.76 9.85
N PRO A 99 8.67 -3.22 9.17
CA PRO A 99 10.05 -3.56 9.50
C PRO A 99 10.26 -3.28 10.99
N GLN A 100 10.71 -4.31 11.70
CA GLN A 100 11.00 -4.23 13.12
C GLN A 100 12.03 -3.11 13.30
N GLN A 101 11.61 -1.99 13.90
CA GLN A 101 12.55 -0.90 14.15
C GLN A 101 13.69 -1.48 14.97
N PRO A 102 14.96 -1.29 14.56
CA PRO A 102 16.07 -1.78 15.36
C PRO A 102 15.90 -1.19 16.75
N ALA A 103 15.87 -2.06 17.75
CA ALA A 103 15.78 -1.65 19.14
C ALA A 103 16.86 -0.58 19.34
N ARG A 104 16.45 0.65 19.67
CA ARG A 104 17.40 1.68 20.05
C ARG A 104 18.13 1.14 21.26
N ASP A 105 19.37 0.71 21.05
CA ASP A 105 20.31 0.37 22.11
C ASP A 105 20.30 1.52 23.12
N SER A 106 19.63 1.31 24.25
CA SER A 106 19.61 2.22 25.39
C SER A 106 20.91 2.05 26.18
N ARG A 107 22.06 2.07 25.48
CA ARG A 107 23.40 1.93 26.04
C ARG A 107 24.18 3.24 26.00
N GLY A 108 23.58 4.31 26.51
CA GLY A 108 24.33 5.56 26.65
C GLY A 108 23.55 6.74 27.21
N ARG A 109 23.20 6.71 28.50
CA ARG A 109 23.15 7.92 29.36
C ARG A 109 23.23 7.56 30.84
N PRO A 110 24.35 7.83 31.53
CA PRO A 110 24.30 8.23 32.92
C PRO A 110 24.07 9.75 32.94
N ASN A 111 22.94 10.21 33.47
CA ASN A 111 22.73 11.62 33.76
C ASN A 111 22.41 11.79 35.25
N ARG A 112 23.44 11.97 36.08
CA ARG A 112 23.31 12.68 37.35
C ARG A 112 24.68 13.08 37.92
N GLY A 113 24.81 14.37 38.21
CA GLY A 113 25.97 15.00 38.86
C GLY A 113 26.94 15.58 37.83
N GLY A 114 27.33 16.85 37.84
CA GLY A 114 27.13 17.93 38.78
C GLY A 114 28.21 18.98 38.48
N GLY A 115 27.92 20.25 38.72
CA GLY A 115 28.95 21.28 38.92
C GLY A 115 29.44 22.04 37.69
N GLY A 116 29.00 23.29 37.61
CA GLY A 116 29.89 24.46 37.53
C GLY A 116 30.53 24.81 36.19
N GLY A 117 30.29 26.04 35.72
CA GLY A 117 31.15 26.65 34.70
C GLY A 117 30.52 27.76 33.87
N SER A 118 30.39 28.93 34.49
CA SER A 118 30.28 30.28 33.92
C SER A 118 30.42 30.49 32.40
N ARG A 119 29.45 31.29 31.91
CA ARG A 119 29.61 32.47 31.03
C ARG A 119 30.09 32.25 29.58
N GLY A 120 29.20 32.64 28.66
CA GLY A 120 29.60 33.43 27.49
C GLY A 120 29.08 32.89 26.17
N GLY A 121 28.37 33.74 25.42
CA GLY A 121 28.19 33.57 23.98
C GLY A 121 26.74 33.41 23.53
N ARG A 122 26.07 34.55 23.32
CA ARG A 122 24.99 34.64 22.33
C ARG A 122 25.53 34.14 20.98
N GLY A 123 25.00 33.03 20.49
CA GLY A 123 25.29 32.49 19.18
C GLY A 123 23.98 32.06 18.54
N ASP A 124 23.55 32.85 17.56
CA ASP A 124 22.46 32.67 16.61
C ASP A 124 21.94 31.24 16.40
N ASN A 125 20.61 31.12 16.46
CA ASN A 125 19.81 30.01 15.93
C ASN A 125 20.00 29.91 14.40
N GLY A 126 21.14 29.40 13.95
CA GLY A 126 21.31 28.92 12.58
C GLY A 126 20.63 27.56 12.41
N PRO A 127 19.89 27.31 11.31
CA PRO A 127 19.20 26.05 11.11
C PRO A 127 20.22 24.90 11.10
N LYS A 128 20.01 23.94 12.01
CA LYS A 128 20.77 22.68 12.08
C LYS A 128 20.79 22.04 10.70
N GLY A 129 21.98 21.97 10.10
CA GLY A 129 22.18 21.36 8.80
C GLY A 129 21.63 19.93 8.79
N THR A 130 20.83 19.62 7.78
CA THR A 130 20.43 18.24 7.51
C THR A 130 21.67 17.38 7.25
N PRO A 131 21.62 16.06 7.51
CA PRO A 131 22.78 15.17 7.41
C PRO A 131 23.37 15.03 6.00
N TRP A 132 22.79 15.70 5.00
CA TRP A 132 23.22 15.69 3.60
C TRP A 132 23.78 17.03 3.10
N GLY A 133 24.14 17.94 4.02
CA GLY A 133 24.82 19.19 3.70
C GLY A 133 23.91 20.32 3.19
N LEU A 134 24.45 21.54 3.24
CA LEU A 134 23.73 22.78 2.89
C LEU A 134 23.36 22.82 1.40
N SER A 135 22.13 23.23 1.09
CA SER A 135 21.65 23.40 -0.29
C SER A 135 22.45 24.49 -1.03
N PRO A 136 22.51 24.46 -2.37
CA PRO A 136 23.24 25.45 -3.17
C PRO A 136 22.87 26.90 -2.86
N GLU A 137 21.60 27.16 -2.54
CA GLU A 137 21.08 28.48 -2.18
C GLU A 137 21.66 29.00 -0.86
N GLN A 138 21.87 28.12 0.13
CA GLN A 138 22.47 28.49 1.42
C GLN A 138 23.98 28.76 1.32
N LYS A 139 24.67 28.13 0.34
CA LYS A 139 26.09 28.44 0.06
C LYS A 139 26.26 29.81 -0.60
N ALA A 140 25.31 30.24 -1.44
CA ALA A 140 25.35 31.56 -2.07
C ALA A 140 25.18 32.69 -1.05
N ALA A 141 24.25 32.54 -0.09
CA ALA A 141 24.03 33.53 0.97
C ALA A 141 25.26 33.74 1.88
N LYS A 142 26.07 32.71 2.11
CA LYS A 142 27.27 32.80 2.97
C LYS A 142 28.50 33.41 2.26
N LYS A 143 28.50 33.46 0.92
CA LYS A 143 29.58 34.06 0.11
C LYS A 143 29.34 35.53 -0.29
N GLY A 144 28.12 36.05 -0.07
CA GLY A 144 27.75 37.43 -0.46
C GLY A 144 27.83 38.49 0.65
N GLY A 145 28.02 38.09 1.92
CA GLY A 145 27.92 38.98 3.09
C GLY A 145 29.21 39.72 3.48
N GLY A 146 30.00 40.21 2.53
CA GLY A 146 31.33 40.75 2.84
C GLY A 146 31.87 41.78 1.86
N LYS A 147 31.09 42.80 1.46
CA LYS A 147 31.65 44.07 0.94
C LYS A 147 30.65 45.22 0.94
N LYS A 148 30.65 46.07 1.99
CA LYS A 148 30.29 47.50 1.92
C LYS A 148 31.04 48.28 3.02
N THR A 149 32.09 48.99 2.61
CA THR A 149 32.26 50.47 2.71
C THR A 149 32.48 51.01 4.12
N ALA A 150 33.76 51.23 4.46
CA ALA A 150 34.16 52.19 5.49
C ALA A 150 34.17 53.59 4.86
N GLY A 151 33.42 54.51 5.46
CA GLY A 151 33.53 55.95 5.22
C GLY A 151 33.97 56.62 6.51
N ALA A 152 35.07 57.35 6.44
CA ALA A 152 35.44 58.52 7.23
C ALA A 152 36.67 59.14 6.56
#